data_AF-M7U227-F1
#
_entry.id   AF-M7U227-F1
#
_cell.length_a   1.000
_cell.length_b   1.000
_cell.length_c   1.000
_cell.angle_alpha   90.00
_cell.angle_beta   90.00
_cell.angle_gamma   90.00
#
_symmetry.space_group_name_H-M   'P 1'
#
loop_
_entity.id
_entity.type
_entity.pdbx_description
1 polymer ?
#
loop_
_entity_poly.entity_id
_entity_poly.type
_entity_poly.pdbx_seq_one_letter_code
_entity_poly.pdbx_strand_id
1 'polypeptide(L)' 'MEDYSIHYDPQHNLLFASFKYVGYDYAGDMEKMRENPKVREWWAMTDSYQESLVEGSTGSTDERGWWKGVEEVFYVA' A
#
# COMPACT_ATOMS: atom_id res chain seq x y z
N MET A 1 4.06 10.66 5.85
CA MET A 1 4.81 9.61 5.13
C MET A 1 5.90 10.29 4.35
N GLU A 2 7.12 9.80 4.43
CA GLU A 2 8.29 10.30 3.71
C GLU A 2 9.00 9.15 2.99
N ASP A 3 9.88 9.47 2.04
CA ASP A 3 10.68 8.49 1.28
C ASP A 3 9.87 7.35 0.65
N TYR A 4 8.68 7.63 0.12
CA TYR A 4 7.82 6.61 -0.48
C TYR A 4 8.29 6.21 -1.88
N SER A 5 8.62 4.93 -2.05
CA SER A 5 9.02 4.33 -3.32
C SER A 5 8.25 3.05 -3.60
N ILE A 6 8.00 2.77 -4.89
CA ILE A 6 7.45 1.50 -5.38
C ILE A 6 8.38 0.98 -6.48
N HIS A 7 8.89 -0.23 -6.30
CA HIS A 7 9.76 -0.92 -7.25
C HIS A 7 8.98 -2.02 -7.96
N TYR A 8 9.22 -2.20 -9.26
CA TYR A 8 8.64 -3.28 -10.05
C TYR A 8 9.71 -4.33 -10.39
N ASP A 9 9.43 -5.58 -10.04
CA ASP A 9 10.20 -6.75 -10.47
C ASP A 9 9.47 -7.44 -11.64
N PRO A 10 9.95 -7.29 -12.88
CA PRO A 10 9.31 -7.86 -14.06
C PRO A 10 9.44 -9.39 -14.14
N GLN A 11 10.39 -10.01 -13.45
CA GLN A 11 10.56 -11.47 -13.51
C GLN A 11 9.44 -12.18 -12.77
N HIS A 12 9.01 -11.62 -11.64
CA HIS A 12 7.97 -12.20 -10.79
C HIS A 12 6.63 -11.46 -10.88
N ASN A 13 6.57 -10.36 -11.63
CA ASN A 13 5.44 -9.43 -11.71
C ASN A 13 5.03 -8.89 -10.33
N LEU A 14 6.02 -8.51 -9.51
CA LEU A 14 5.79 -8.05 -8.14
C LEU A 14 6.09 -6.56 -7.99
N LEU A 15 5.29 -5.90 -7.16
CA LEU A 15 5.55 -4.54 -6.69
C LEU A 15 6.03 -4.58 -5.23
N PHE A 16 7.10 -3.85 -4.95
CA PHE A 16 7.64 -3.68 -3.60
C PHE A 16 7.54 -2.22 -3.19
N ALA A 17 6.76 -1.95 -2.16
CA ALA A 17 6.55 -0.62 -1.62
C ALA A 17 7.35 -0.43 -0.31
N SER A 18 8.02 0.71 -0.16
CA SER A 18 8.70 1.09 1.08
C SER A 18 8.50 2.57 1.35
N PHE A 19 8.25 2.93 2.61
CA PHE A 19 8.16 4.32 3.05
C PHE A 19 8.54 4.43 4.52
N LYS A 20 8.90 5.64 4.96
CA LYS A 20 9.05 5.97 6.38
C LYS A 20 7.75 6.60 6.87
N TYR A 21 7.13 5.97 7.86
CA TYR A 21 6.04 6.58 8.60
C TYR A 21 6.62 7.48 9.70
N VAL A 22 6.31 8.78 9.64
CA VAL A 22 6.81 9.80 10.57
C VAL A 22 5.69 10.40 11.45
N GLY A 23 4.48 9.82 11.39
CA GLY A 23 3.34 10.24 12.19
C GLY A 23 3.26 9.52 13.54
N TYR A 24 2.16 9.72 14.25
CA TYR A 24 1.93 9.16 15.59
C TYR A 24 0.68 8.28 15.70
N ASP A 25 -0.18 8.24 14.67
CA ASP A 25 -1.42 7.45 14.63
C ASP A 25 -1.59 6.86 13.24
N TYR A 26 -0.90 5.73 13.01
CA TYR A 26 -0.88 5.08 11.70
C TYR A 26 -2.29 4.67 11.26
N ALA A 27 -3.06 4.06 12.16
CA ALA A 27 -4.41 3.58 11.87
C ALA A 27 -5.35 4.75 11.52
N GLY A 28 -5.36 5.82 12.31
CA GLY A 28 -6.16 7.00 12.02
C GLY A 28 -5.75 7.73 10.74
N ASP A 29 -4.45 7.75 10.41
CA ASP A 29 -3.98 8.35 9.16
C ASP A 29 -4.31 7.50 7.93
N MET A 30 -4.24 6.17 8.03
CA MET A 30 -4.70 5.28 6.94
C MET A 30 -6.21 5.41 6.73
N GLU A 31 -6.99 5.56 7.80
CA GLU A 31 -8.44 5.77 7.71
C GLU A 31 -8.78 7.09 7.00
N LYS A 32 -8.11 8.19 7.34
CA LYS A 32 -8.28 9.47 6.61
C LYS A 32 -7.94 9.34 5.12
N MET A 33 -6.92 8.54 4.77
CA MET A 33 -6.62 8.26 3.36
C MET A 33 -7.72 7.45 2.69
N ARG A 34 -8.27 6.44 3.38
CA ARG A 34 -9.39 5.63 2.89
C ARG A 34 -10.64 6.46 2.64
N GLU A 35 -10.91 7.44 3.49
CA GLU A 35 -12.06 8.35 3.36
C GLU A 35 -11.86 9.43 2.28
N ASN A 36 -10.62 9.71 1.88
CA ASN A 36 -10.33 10.77 0.91
C ASN A 36 -10.83 10.41 -0.50
N PRO A 37 -11.75 11.19 -1.10
CA PRO A 37 -12.36 10.87 -2.39
C PRO A 37 -11.35 10.83 -3.53
N LYS A 38 -10.28 11.64 -3.47
CA LYS A 38 -9.24 11.66 -4.51
C LYS A 38 -8.31 10.46 -4.43
N VAL A 39 -8.04 9.97 -3.21
CA VAL A 39 -7.30 8.72 -3.01
C VAL A 39 -8.10 7.54 -3.55
N ARG A 40 -9.42 7.50 -3.30
CA ARG A 40 -10.30 6.45 -3.83
C ARG A 40 -10.40 6.46 -5.36
N GLU A 41 -10.49 7.64 -5.98
CA GLU A 41 -10.46 7.79 -7.44
C GLU A 41 -9.16 7.25 -8.03
N TRP A 42 -8.04 7.59 -7.41
CA TRP A 42 -6.72 7.08 -7.79
C TRP A 42 -6.63 5.56 -7.66
N TRP A 43 -7.08 5.00 -6.54
CA TRP A 43 -7.10 3.56 -6.30
C TRP A 43 -7.96 2.80 -7.30
N ALA A 44 -9.17 3.28 -7.60
CA ALA A 44 -10.03 2.64 -8.59
C ALA A 44 -9.35 2.51 -9.96
N MET A 45 -8.49 3.47 -10.33
CA MET A 45 -7.68 3.38 -11.53
C MET A 45 -6.50 2.41 -11.36
N THR A 46 -5.72 2.52 -10.28
CA THR A 46 -4.50 1.70 -10.11
C THR A 46 -4.79 0.23 -9.85
N ASP A 47 -5.87 -0.08 -9.14
CA ASP A 47 -6.29 -1.46 -8.85
C ASP A 47 -6.52 -2.25 -10.14
N SER A 48 -6.96 -1.60 -11.23
CA SER A 48 -7.16 -2.25 -12.54
C SER A 48 -5.86 -2.73 -13.22
N TYR A 49 -4.71 -2.27 -12.76
CA TYR A 49 -3.39 -2.66 -13.26
C TYR A 49 -2.64 -3.61 -12.31
N GLN A 50 -3.25 -3.99 -11.18
CA GLN A 50 -2.59 -4.70 -10.09
C GLN A 50 -3.39 -5.92 -9.66
N GLU A 51 -2.69 -6.89 -9.09
CA GLU A 51 -3.29 -8.04 -8.41
C GLU A 51 -2.79 -8.06 -6.96
N SER A 52 -3.70 -8.30 -6.02
CA SER A 52 -3.36 -8.32 -4.59
C SER A 52 -2.87 -9.70 -4.15
N LEU A 53 -1.84 -9.70 -3.30
CA LEU A 53 -1.40 -10.89 -2.56
C LEU A 53 -2.17 -11.08 -1.23
N VAL A 54 -3.12 -10.19 -0.91
CA VAL A 54 -4.00 -10.32 0.25
C VAL A 54 -5.18 -11.20 -0.15
N GLU A 55 -5.30 -12.37 0.50
CA GLU A 55 -6.29 -13.38 0.12
C GLU A 55 -7.73 -12.84 0.18
N GLY A 56 -8.40 -12.94 -0.97
CA GLY A 56 -9.80 -12.52 -1.14
C GLY A 56 -10.02 -11.02 -1.27
N SER A 57 -8.98 -10.17 -1.16
CA SER A 57 -9.13 -8.72 -1.32
C SER A 57 -9.65 -8.36 -2.70
N THR A 58 -10.59 -7.40 -2.76
CA THR A 58 -11.26 -6.99 -4.00
C THR A 58 -10.90 -5.58 -4.47
N GLY A 59 -10.09 -4.85 -3.70
CA GLY A 59 -9.60 -3.51 -4.07
C GLY A 59 -8.91 -2.80 -2.91
N SER A 60 -8.29 -1.65 -3.17
CA SER A 60 -7.65 -0.79 -2.15
C SER A 60 -8.61 -0.20 -1.11
N THR A 61 -9.91 -0.21 -1.38
CA THR A 61 -10.93 0.21 -0.38
C THR A 61 -11.47 -0.93 0.47
N ASP A 62 -11.00 -2.17 0.25
CA ASP A 62 -11.37 -3.35 1.03
C ASP A 62 -10.79 -3.25 2.45
N GLU A 63 -11.56 -3.67 3.45
CA GLU A 63 -11.13 -3.65 4.87
C GLU A 63 -9.92 -4.56 5.13
N ARG A 64 -9.73 -5.58 4.29
CA ARG A 64 -8.57 -6.49 4.36
C ARG A 64 -7.27 -5.83 3.91
N GLY A 65 -7.37 -4.71 3.19
CA GLY A 65 -6.24 -4.04 2.53
C GLY A 65 -5.86 -4.67 1.20
N TRP A 66 -4.96 -3.99 0.48
CA TRP A 66 -4.55 -4.36 -0.88
C TRP A 66 -3.08 -4.75 -0.99
N TRP A 67 -2.23 -4.14 -0.16
CA TRP A 67 -0.81 -4.47 -0.08
C TRP A 67 -0.58 -5.47 1.04
N LYS A 68 0.12 -6.56 0.73
CA LYS A 68 0.58 -7.51 1.74
C LYS A 68 1.80 -6.96 2.45
N GLY A 69 1.69 -6.74 3.76
CA GLY A 69 2.81 -6.32 4.60
C GLY A 69 3.90 -7.40 4.69
N VAL A 70 5.14 -6.96 4.83
CA VAL A 70 6.32 -7.82 5.03
C VAL A 70 7.07 -7.36 6.28
N GLU A 71 7.77 -8.30 6.93
CA GLU A 71 8.55 -8.03 8.15
C GLU A 71 9.90 -7.40 7.80
N GLU A 72 10.23 -6.28 8.43
CA GLU A 72 11.59 -5.72 8.40
C GLU A 72 12.48 -6.53 9.35
N VAL A 73 13.40 -7.32 8.78
CA VAL A 73 14.31 -8.19 9.55
C VAL A 73 15.70 -7.59 9.78
N PHE A 74 16.02 -6.49 9.09
CA PHE A 74 17.30 -5.80 9.19
C PHE A 74 17.16 -4.33 8.76
N TYR A 75 17.78 -3.44 9.53
CA TYR A 75 17.94 -2.03 9.20
C TYR A 75 19.27 -1.51 9.76
N VAL A 76 19.94 -0.64 9.00
CA VAL A 76 21.12 0.12 9.44
C VAL A 76 20.95 1.57 8.99
N ALA A 77 21.25 2.49 9.90
CA ALA A 77 21.11 3.94 9.68
C ALA A 77 22.26 4.53 8.87
#